data_AF-A0A7Z9RZD2-F1
#
_entry.id   AF-A0A7Z9RZD2-F1
#
_cell.length_a   1.000
_cell.length_b   1.000
_cell.length_c   1.000
_cell.angle_alpha   90.00
_cell.angle_beta   90.00
_cell.angle_gamma   90.00
#
_symmetry.space_group_name_H-M   'P 1'
#
loop_
_entity.id
_entity.type
_entity.pdbx_description
1 polymer ?
#
loop_
_entity_poly.entity_id
_entity_poly.type
_entity_poly.pdbx_seq_one_letter_code
_entity_poly.pdbx_strand_id
1 'polypeptide(L)' 'MAATGCDTVAVGCPFCSIMVDDGLKSIGAEMDVKDVAEILWEQIKAKDDEIQVALATAE' A
#
# COMPACT_ATOMS: atom_id res chain seq x y z
N MET A 1 -5.67 -2.70 14.45
CA MET A 1 -5.52 -1.96 13.19
C MET A 1 -5.97 -0.52 13.41
N ALA A 2 -7.27 -0.24 13.58
CA ALA A 2 -7.75 1.15 13.81
C ALA A 2 -7.09 1.87 15.01
N ALA A 3 -6.83 1.17 16.12
CA ALA A 3 -6.23 1.78 17.31
C ALA A 3 -4.72 2.12 17.19
N THR A 4 -4.03 1.66 16.14
CA THR A 4 -2.58 1.91 15.99
C THR A 4 -2.27 3.26 15.35
N GLY A 5 -3.27 3.94 14.78
CA GLY A 5 -3.10 5.21 14.08
C GLY A 5 -2.44 5.08 12.71
N CYS A 6 -2.39 3.88 12.13
CA CYS A 6 -1.91 3.69 10.76
C CYS A 6 -3.04 3.94 9.77
N ASP A 7 -2.74 4.54 8.62
CA ASP A 7 -3.74 4.82 7.58
C ASP A 7 -3.99 3.61 6.66
N THR A 8 -3.04 2.68 6.59
CA THR A 8 -3.08 1.52 5.68
C THR A 8 -2.78 0.21 6.40
N VAL A 9 -3.53 -0.83 6.08
CA VAL A 9 -3.28 -2.23 6.45
C VAL A 9 -2.76 -2.99 5.23
N ALA A 10 -1.55 -3.54 5.36
CA ALA A 10 -0.99 -4.42 4.35
C ALA A 10 -1.41 -5.88 4.59
N VAL A 11 -1.80 -6.57 3.53
CA VAL A 11 -2.12 -8.01 3.54
C VAL A 11 -1.27 -8.76 2.52
N GLY A 12 -1.00 -10.05 2.78
CA GLY A 12 -0.29 -10.92 1.83
C GLY A 12 -1.14 -12.07 1.29
N CYS A 13 -2.45 -12.03 1.56
CA CYS A 13 -3.40 -13.04 1.13
C CYS A 13 -4.64 -12.35 0.54
N PRO A 14 -5.06 -12.70 -0.68
CA PRO A 14 -6.18 -12.05 -1.36
C PRO A 14 -7.52 -12.30 -0.67
N PHE A 15 -7.64 -13.35 0.15
CA PHE A 15 -8.84 -13.56 0.96
C PHE A 15 -8.86 -12.65 2.19
N CYS A 16 -7.68 -12.35 2.76
CA CYS A 16 -7.58 -11.48 3.92
C CYS A 16 -7.95 -10.03 3.59
N SER A 17 -7.74 -9.55 2.36
CA SER A 17 -8.14 -8.18 1.99
C SER A 17 -9.65 -7.98 2.18
N ILE A 18 -10.47 -8.91 1.68
CA ILE A 18 -11.93 -8.87 1.82
C ILE A 18 -12.33 -8.93 3.29
N MET A 19 -11.80 -9.89 4.05
CA MET A 19 -12.17 -10.03 5.47
C MET A 19 -11.77 -8.81 6.31
N VAL A 20 -10.61 -8.21 6.03
CA VAL A 20 -10.15 -7.03 6.75
C VAL A 20 -10.98 -5.81 6.37
N ASP A 21 -11.26 -5.61 5.09
CA ASP A 21 -12.11 -4.51 4.60
C ASP A 21 -13.53 -4.59 5.18
N ASP A 22 -14.16 -5.77 5.16
CA ASP A 22 -15.47 -5.99 5.78
C ASP A 22 -15.43 -5.73 7.30
N GLY A 23 -14.37 -6.18 7.98
CA GLY A 23 -14.15 -5.94 9.40
C GLY A 23 -14.04 -4.46 9.74
N LEU A 24 -13.26 -3.69 8.97
CA LEU A 24 -13.08 -2.25 9.13
C LEU A 24 -14.39 -1.48 8.89
N LYS A 25 -15.12 -1.82 7.83
CA LYS A 25 -16.46 -1.26 7.55
C LYS A 25 -17.45 -1.51 8.67
N SER A 26 -17.44 -2.71 9.27
CA SER A 26 -18.35 -3.06 10.35
C SER A 26 -18.18 -2.20 11.61
N ILE A 27 -16.96 -1.70 11.85
CA ILE A 27 -16.63 -0.84 12.99
C ILE A 27 -16.58 0.65 12.62
N GLY A 28 -16.92 1.01 11.38
CA GLY A 28 -16.86 2.38 10.87
C GLY A 28 -15.45 2.97 10.83
N ALA A 29 -14.42 2.12 10.71
CA ALA A 29 -13.04 2.56 10.56
C ALA A 29 -12.72 2.76 9.07
N GLU A 30 -12.27 3.96 8.71
CA GLU A 30 -11.75 4.25 7.37
C GLU A 30 -10.24 4.03 7.37
N MET A 31 -9.79 2.96 6.71
CA MET A 31 -8.38 2.63 6.50
C MET A 31 -8.25 1.94 5.14
N ASP A 32 -7.14 2.16 4.44
CA ASP A 32 -6.84 1.46 3.20
C ASP A 32 -6.40 0.02 3.47
N VAL A 33 -6.87 -0.92 2.66
CA VAL A 33 -6.40 -2.31 2.66
C VAL A 33 -5.71 -2.59 1.34
N LYS A 34 -4.40 -2.83 1.37
CA LYS A 34 -3.57 -3.06 0.18
C LYS A 34 -2.81 -4.37 0.27
N ASP A 35 -2.55 -5.00 -0.87
CA ASP A 35 -1.63 -6.13 -0.91
C ASP A 35 -0.17 -5.66 -0.77
N VAL A 36 0.67 -6.43 -0.08
CA VAL A 36 2.11 -6.14 0.05
C VAL A 36 2.79 -6.02 -1.32
N ALA A 37 2.36 -6.81 -2.30
CA ALA A 37 2.88 -6.73 -3.67
C ALA A 37 2.55 -5.40 -4.35
N GLU A 38 1.36 -4.83 -4.10
CA GLU A 38 0.97 -3.51 -4.63
C GLU A 38 1.83 -2.41 -4.02
N ILE A 39 2.03 -2.44 -2.70
CA ILE A 39 2.90 -1.49 -1.99
C ILE A 39 4.32 -1.56 -2.54
N LEU A 40 4.86 -2.77 -2.70
CA LEU A 40 6.20 -2.95 -3.26
C LEU A 40 6.31 -2.40 -4.68
N TRP A 41 5.30 -2.66 -5.51
CA TRP A 41 5.26 -2.19 -6.89
C TRP A 41 5.23 -0.66 -7.00
N GLU A 42 4.42 0.00 -6.16
CA GLU A 42 4.39 1.47 -6.06
C GLU A 42 5.78 2.05 -5.76
N GLN A 43 6.51 1.43 -4.82
CA GLN A 43 7.87 1.85 -4.46
C GLN A 43 8.88 1.61 -5.58
N ILE A 44 8.81 0.46 -6.26
CA ILE A 44 9.68 0.14 -7.39
C ILE A 44 9.51 1.17 -8.50
N LYS A 45 8.28 1.51 -8.86
CA LYS A 45 7.99 2.52 -9.89
C LYS A 45 8.53 3.90 -9.51
N ALA A 46 8.24 4.37 -8.30
CA ALA A 46 8.73 5.66 -7.84
C ALA A 46 10.26 5.74 -7.89
N LYS A 47 10.95 4.66 -7.51
CA LYS A 47 12.41 4.60 -7.57
C LYS A 47 12.96 4.50 -8.98
N ASP A 48 12.31 3.75 -9.86
CA ASP A 48 12.71 3.70 -11.28
C ASP A 48 12.59 5.09 -11.91
N ASP A 49 11.49 5.81 -11.67
CA ASP A 49 11.30 7.18 -12.17
C ASP A 49 12.41 8.13 -11.67
N GLU A 50 12.77 8.08 -10.39
CA GLU A 50 13.90 8.84 -9.83
C GLU A 50 15.23 8.50 -10.53
N ILE A 51 15.47 7.21 -10.80
CA ILE A 51 16.68 6.73 -11.48
C ILE A 51 16.72 7.25 -12.93
N GLN A 52 15.61 7.18 -13.67
CA GLN A 52 15.54 7.66 -15.05
C GLN A 52 15.80 9.18 -15.12
N VAL A 53 15.27 9.96 -14.18
CA VAL A 53 15.54 11.41 -14.10
C VAL A 53 17.02 11.69 -13.80
N ALA A 54 17.63 10.94 -12.88
CA ALA A 54 19.04 11.09 -12.56
C ALA A 54 19.95 10.76 -13.75
N LEU A 55 19.62 9.72 -14.53
CA LEU A 55 20.35 9.35 -15.74
C LEU A 55 20.22 10.43 -16.82
N ALA A 56 19.01 10.96 -17.04
CA ALA A 56 18.75 11.97 -18.07
C ALA A 56 19.38 13.36 -17.76
N THR A 57 19.67 13.65 -16.49
CA THR A 57 20.27 14.93 -16.06
C THR A 57 21.78 14.87 -15.85
N ALA A 58 22.38 13.68 -15.99
CA ALA A 58 23.82 13.46 -15.90
C ALA A 58 24.57 13.65 -17.24
N GLU A 59 23.85 13.92 -18.33
CA GLU A 59 24.39 14.22 -19.67
C GLU A 59 24.52 15.73 -19.96
#